data_AF-A0A1B6FM14-F1
#
_entry.id   AF-A0A1B6FM14-F1
#
_cell.length_a   1.000
_cell.length_b   1.000
_cell.length_c   1.000
_cell.angle_alpha   90.00
_cell.angle_beta   90.00
_cell.angle_gamma   90.00
#
_symmetry.space_group_name_H-M   'P 1'
#
loop_
_entity.id
_entity.type
_entity.pdbx_description
1 polymer ?
#
loop_
_entity_poly.entity_id
_entity_poly.type
_entity_poly.pdbx_seq_one_letter_code
_entity_poly.pdbx_strand_id
1 'polypeptide(L)'
;QEAVSAHRDSQERFAAQQKPLRSLRRPQVSWTAELQYDLLECYKRADPSRRSYMNRLQALWRQKHPDLHFMTCQNLRDQVSYLKRKHKNSSETWNPLVAVVAELDQQ
;
A
#
# COMPACT_ATOMS: atom_id res chain seq x y z
N GLN A 1 71.48 -13.22 10.17
CA GLN A 1 71.22 -13.80 8.83
C GLN A 1 70.10 -14.81 9.04
N GLU A 2 68.83 -14.38 8.94
CA GLU A 2 68.02 -14.38 7.70
C GLU A 2 67.86 -15.80 7.13
N ALA A 3 66.68 -16.33 6.79
CA ALA A 3 65.31 -15.84 6.79
C ALA A 3 64.40 -17.09 6.73
N VAL A 4 63.33 -17.15 7.53
CA VAL A 4 62.33 -18.23 7.42
C VAL A 4 61.08 -17.66 6.76
N SER A 5 61.03 -17.83 5.44
CA SER A 5 59.83 -17.64 4.62
C SER A 5 58.90 -18.83 4.78
N ALA A 6 57.66 -18.58 5.16
CA ALA A 6 56.45 -19.19 4.57
C ALA A 6 55.23 -18.75 5.40
N HIS A 7 54.71 -17.56 5.13
CA HIS A 7 53.37 -17.18 5.55
C HIS A 7 52.35 -17.95 4.71
N ARG A 8 51.76 -18.98 5.31
CA ARG A 8 50.53 -19.60 4.81
C ARG A 8 49.73 -20.08 6.00
N ASP A 9 48.84 -19.23 6.50
CA ASP A 9 47.68 -19.75 7.22
C ASP A 9 46.45 -18.92 6.85
N SER A 10 45.58 -19.61 6.13
CA SER A 10 44.34 -19.12 5.56
C SER A 10 43.32 -18.92 6.68
N GLN A 11 43.15 -17.68 7.14
CA GLN A 11 41.94 -17.32 7.88
C GLN A 11 40.90 -16.73 6.91
N GLU A 12 40.27 -17.61 6.14
CA GLU A 12 38.94 -17.37 5.61
C GLU A 12 37.98 -17.28 6.79
N ARG A 13 37.80 -16.04 7.27
CA ARG A 13 36.74 -15.71 8.22
C ARG A 13 35.42 -15.94 7.50
N PHE A 14 34.71 -16.98 7.91
CA PHE A 14 33.32 -17.26 7.57
C PHE A 14 32.45 -16.04 7.89
N ALA A 15 32.32 -15.13 6.93
CA ALA A 15 31.27 -14.14 6.91
C ALA A 15 29.98 -14.91 6.69
N ALA A 16 29.33 -15.29 7.79
CA ALA A 16 27.99 -15.85 7.79
C ALA A 16 27.08 -14.85 7.04
N GLN A 17 26.82 -15.15 5.77
CA GLN A 17 25.84 -14.48 4.95
C GLN A 17 24.48 -14.73 5.61
N GLN A 18 24.10 -13.82 6.51
CA GLN A 18 22.71 -13.66 6.89
C GLN A 18 21.98 -13.17 5.65
N LYS A 19 21.55 -14.11 4.80
CA LYS A 19 20.62 -13.85 3.71
C LYS A 19 19.41 -13.19 4.36
N PRO A 20 19.06 -11.93 4.03
CA PRO A 20 17.90 -11.30 4.63
C PRO A 20 16.72 -12.20 4.38
N LEU A 21 16.04 -12.60 5.48
CA LEU A 21 14.82 -13.37 5.46
C LEU A 21 13.94 -12.78 4.37
N ARG A 22 13.70 -13.57 3.31
CA ARG A 22 12.93 -13.17 2.14
C ARG A 22 11.68 -12.47 2.65
N SER A 23 11.51 -11.22 2.24
CA SER A 23 10.40 -10.36 2.60
C SER A 23 9.11 -11.17 2.61
N LEU A 24 8.50 -11.31 3.81
CA LEU A 24 7.14 -11.80 3.93
C LEU A 24 6.30 -11.03 2.91
N ARG A 25 5.74 -11.75 1.93
CA ARG A 25 4.97 -11.12 0.87
C ARG A 25 3.83 -10.37 1.55
N ARG A 26 3.85 -9.03 1.45
CA ARG A 26 2.77 -8.19 1.97
C ARG A 26 1.46 -8.70 1.36
N PRO A 27 0.39 -8.89 2.15
CA PRO A 27 -0.87 -9.32 1.59
C PRO A 27 -1.29 -8.31 0.51
N GLN A 28 -1.47 -8.80 -0.71
CA GLN A 28 -1.89 -8.01 -1.85
C GLN A 28 -3.42 -7.90 -1.80
N VAL A 29 -3.94 -6.68 -1.90
CA VAL A 29 -5.37 -6.45 -2.05
C VAL A 29 -5.68 -6.33 -3.53
N SER A 30 -6.60 -7.17 -4.00
CA SER A 30 -7.22 -6.97 -5.31
C SER A 30 -8.30 -5.91 -5.15
N TRP A 31 -8.13 -4.74 -5.79
CA TRP A 31 -9.08 -3.63 -5.69
C TRP A 31 -10.25 -3.82 -6.66
N THR A 32 -11.31 -4.50 -6.21
CA THR A 32 -12.58 -4.63 -6.96
C THR A 32 -13.32 -3.30 -7.02
N ALA A 33 -14.31 -3.19 -7.91
CA ALA A 33 -15.16 -2.00 -8.00
C ALA A 33 -15.90 -1.73 -6.68
N GLU A 34 -16.35 -2.77 -5.96
CA GLU A 34 -17.01 -2.57 -4.65
C GLU A 34 -16.04 -2.01 -3.62
N LEU A 35 -14.81 -2.56 -3.53
CA LEU A 35 -13.80 -2.06 -2.60
C LEU A 35 -13.36 -0.62 -2.92
N GLN A 36 -13.32 -0.27 -4.20
CA GLN A 36 -13.05 1.09 -4.64
C GLN A 36 -14.19 2.04 -4.25
N TYR A 37 -15.45 1.62 -4.43
CA TYR A 37 -16.62 2.39 -4.01
C TYR A 37 -16.59 2.63 -2.50
N ASP A 38 -16.37 1.56 -1.74
CA ASP A 38 -16.32 1.59 -0.28
C ASP A 38 -15.21 2.51 0.24
N LEU A 39 -14.05 2.48 -0.43
CA LEU A 39 -12.93 3.37 -0.12
C LEU A 39 -13.30 4.84 -0.34
N LEU A 40 -13.97 5.14 -1.46
CA LEU A 40 -14.38 6.50 -1.79
C LEU A 40 -15.51 7.00 -0.89
N GLU A 41 -16.41 6.13 -0.47
CA GLU A 41 -17.41 6.43 0.55
C GLU A 41 -16.74 6.76 1.89
N CYS A 42 -15.80 5.92 2.34
CA CYS A 42 -15.00 6.18 3.54
C CYS A 42 -14.21 7.49 3.41
N TYR A 43 -13.65 7.78 2.24
CA TYR A 43 -12.93 9.02 1.96
C TYR A 43 -13.82 10.26 2.07
N LYS A 44 -15.04 10.23 1.52
CA LYS A 44 -16.00 11.34 1.66
C LYS A 44 -16.43 11.51 3.12
N ARG A 45 -16.75 10.42 3.82
CA ARG A 45 -17.14 10.44 5.24
C ARG A 45 -16.01 10.92 6.17
N ALA A 46 -14.76 10.56 5.86
CA ALA A 46 -13.60 10.99 6.63
C ALA A 46 -13.34 12.51 6.52
N ASP A 47 -13.91 13.14 5.48
CA ASP A 47 -13.77 14.54 5.10
C ASP A 47 -12.29 14.96 4.92
N PRO A 48 -11.78 15.00 3.67
CA PRO A 48 -10.39 15.33 3.40
C PRO A 48 -10.01 16.77 3.76
N SER A 49 -10.97 17.67 3.96
CA SER A 49 -10.74 19.06 4.36
C SER A 49 -10.40 19.19 5.84
N ARG A 50 -10.72 18.19 6.65
CA ARG A 50 -10.52 18.21 8.11
C ARG A 50 -9.16 17.64 8.50
N ARG A 51 -8.56 18.18 9.56
CA ARG A 51 -7.34 17.61 10.17
C ARG A 51 -7.56 16.14 10.55
N SER A 52 -6.51 15.33 10.46
CA SER A 52 -6.54 13.91 10.80
C SER A 52 -7.49 13.05 9.97
N TYR A 53 -7.90 13.49 8.77
CA TYR A 53 -8.80 12.71 7.92
C TYR A 53 -8.24 11.33 7.55
N MET A 54 -6.91 11.18 7.45
CA MET A 54 -6.28 9.88 7.20
C MET A 54 -6.55 8.86 8.31
N ASN A 55 -6.49 9.29 9.57
CA ASN A 55 -6.78 8.42 10.70
C ASN A 55 -8.27 8.04 10.70
N ARG A 56 -9.16 9.00 10.38
CA ARG A 56 -10.59 8.73 10.23
C ARG A 56 -10.88 7.79 9.05
N LEU A 57 -10.21 7.97 7.92
CA LEU A 57 -10.33 7.11 6.74
C LEU A 57 -9.94 5.68 7.09
N GLN A 58 -8.81 5.48 7.77
CA GLN A 58 -8.37 4.16 8.18
C GLN A 58 -9.35 3.53 9.20
N ALA A 59 -9.86 4.31 10.16
CA ALA A 59 -10.84 3.82 11.13
C ALA A 59 -12.14 3.37 10.45
N LEU A 60 -12.69 4.18 9.54
CA LEU A 60 -13.87 3.84 8.76
C LEU A 60 -13.64 2.61 7.87
N TRP A 61 -12.48 2.53 7.23
CA TRP A 61 -12.10 1.38 6.40
C TRP A 61 -12.05 0.09 7.22
N ARG A 62 -11.42 0.12 8.40
CA ARG A 62 -11.32 -1.04 9.29
C ARG A 62 -12.68 -1.48 9.84
N GLN A 63 -13.58 -0.52 10.07
CA GLN A 63 -14.94 -0.82 10.51
C GLN A 63 -15.74 -1.54 9.41
N LYS A 64 -15.54 -1.15 8.14
CA LYS A 64 -16.27 -1.70 6.99
C LYS A 64 -15.65 -3.02 6.48
N HIS A 65 -14.32 -3.12 6.49
CA HIS A 65 -13.57 -4.29 6.04
C HIS A 65 -12.61 -4.79 7.13
N PRO A 66 -13.12 -5.47 8.17
CA PRO A 66 -12.28 -6.01 9.24
C PRO A 66 -11.23 -7.00 8.72
N ASP A 67 -11.53 -7.73 7.65
CA ASP A 67 -10.61 -8.68 6.99
C ASP A 67 -9.41 -7.98 6.34
N LEU A 68 -9.56 -6.69 6.02
CA LEU A 68 -8.53 -5.85 5.39
C LEU A 68 -7.87 -4.88 6.38
N HIS A 69 -7.88 -5.21 7.68
CA HIS A 69 -7.32 -4.35 8.74
C HIS A 69 -5.82 -4.04 8.58
N PHE A 70 -5.09 -4.88 7.84
CA PHE A 70 -3.68 -4.71 7.50
C PHE A 70 -3.41 -3.53 6.54
N MET A 71 -4.45 -2.95 5.94
CA MET A 71 -4.34 -1.73 5.13
C MET A 71 -3.87 -0.54 5.96
N THR A 72 -2.78 0.08 5.53
CA THR A 72 -2.23 1.29 6.14
C THR A 72 -2.89 2.54 5.56
N CYS A 73 -2.82 3.67 6.29
CA CYS A 73 -3.23 4.97 5.75
C CYS A 73 -2.58 5.29 4.39
N GLN A 74 -1.33 4.86 4.20
CA GLN A 74 -0.62 5.08 2.94
C GLN A 74 -1.23 4.26 1.79
N ASN A 75 -1.55 2.98 2.02
CA ASN A 75 -2.22 2.15 1.00
C ASN A 75 -3.54 2.78 0.54
N LEU A 76 -4.36 3.22 1.50
CA LEU A 76 -5.66 3.84 1.22
C LEU A 76 -5.50 5.16 0.46
N ARG A 77 -4.54 6.01 0.88
CA ARG A 77 -4.23 7.27 0.19
C ARG A 77 -3.75 7.04 -1.24
N ASP A 78 -2.85 6.09 -1.45
CA ASP A 78 -2.29 5.79 -2.76
C ASP A 78 -3.39 5.31 -3.71
N GLN A 79 -4.30 4.46 -3.21
CA GLN A 79 -5.44 4.01 -4.00
C GLN A 79 -6.41 5.15 -4.33
N VAL A 80 -6.76 6.01 -3.37
CA VAL A 80 -7.58 7.21 -3.66
C VAL A 80 -6.89 8.09 -4.71
N SER A 81 -5.58 8.28 -4.62
CA SER A 81 -4.80 9.09 -5.56
C SER A 81 -4.73 8.45 -6.95
N TYR A 82 -4.66 7.12 -7.02
CA TYR A 82 -4.78 6.36 -8.26
C TYR A 82 -6.16 6.57 -8.90
N LEU A 83 -7.25 6.40 -8.15
CA LEU A 83 -8.62 6.60 -8.64
C LEU A 83 -8.85 8.04 -9.13
N LYS A 84 -8.39 9.04 -8.38
CA LYS A 84 -8.43 10.45 -8.81
C LYS A 84 -7.77 10.67 -10.16
N ARG A 85 -6.60 10.05 -10.40
CA ARG A 85 -5.88 10.16 -11.68
C ARG A 85 -6.58 9.39 -12.80
N LYS A 86 -7.06 8.17 -12.54
CA LYS A 86 -7.80 7.34 -13.49
C LYS A 86 -9.01 8.11 -14.06
N HIS A 87 -9.74 8.82 -13.21
CA HIS A 87 -10.96 9.53 -13.61
C HIS A 87 -10.74 11.01 -14.01
N LYS A 88 -9.58 11.62 -13.73
CA LYS A 88 -9.25 13.00 -14.14
C LYS A 88 -9.20 13.17 -15.67
N ASN A 89 -8.93 12.10 -16.40
CA ASN A 89 -8.92 12.12 -17.87
C ASN A 89 -10.33 12.04 -18.49
N SER A 90 -11.36 11.83 -17.66
CA SER A 90 -12.77 11.90 -18.05
C SER A 90 -13.27 13.32 -17.71
N SER A 91 -13.60 14.10 -18.73
CA SER A 91 -13.71 15.58 -18.76
C SER A 91 -14.76 16.25 -17.84
N GLU A 92 -15.36 15.57 -16.87
CA GLU A 92 -16.35 16.16 -15.98
C GLU A 92 -15.94 16.01 -14.52
N THR A 93 -15.99 17.15 -13.80
CA THR A 93 -15.92 17.30 -12.34
C THR A 93 -15.86 15.97 -11.57
N TRP A 94 -14.67 15.61 -11.08
CA TRP A 94 -14.46 14.36 -10.36
C TRP A 94 -15.42 14.23 -9.17
N ASN A 95 -16.51 13.50 -9.35
CA ASN A 95 -17.37 13.04 -8.26
C ASN A 95 -16.99 11.60 -7.95
N PRO A 96 -16.26 11.36 -6.83
CA PRO A 96 -15.69 10.06 -6.51
C PRO A 96 -16.70 8.91 -6.58
N LEU A 97 -17.95 9.14 -6.17
CA LEU A 97 -18.96 8.07 -6.14
C LEU A 97 -19.60 7.84 -7.51
N VAL A 98 -19.83 8.87 -8.31
CA VAL A 98 -20.49 8.72 -9.62
C VAL A 98 -19.62 7.93 -10.58
N ALA A 99 -18.31 8.14 -10.53
CA ALA A 99 -17.36 7.46 -11.41
C ALA A 99 -17.25 5.94 -11.14
N VAL A 100 -17.41 5.51 -9.88
CA VAL A 100 -17.36 4.09 -9.52
C VAL A 100 -18.73 3.41 -9.61
N VAL A 101 -19.83 4.14 -9.36
CA VAL A 101 -21.19 3.62 -9.58
C VAL A 101 -21.41 3.26 -11.05
N ALA A 102 -20.86 4.03 -12.00
CA ALA A 102 -20.92 3.68 -13.42
C ALA A 102 -20.17 2.38 -13.77
N GLU A 103 -19.08 2.05 -13.04
CA GLU A 103 -18.35 0.78 -13.23
C GLU A 103 -19.08 -0.40 -12.57
N LEU A 104 -19.83 -0.17 -11.47
CA LEU A 104 -20.63 -1.21 -10.81
C LEU A 104 -21.89 -1.60 -11.57
N ASP A 105 -22.50 -0.68 -12.33
CA ASP A 105 -23.73 -0.93 -13.11
C ASP A 105 -23.46 -1.74 -14.40
N GLN A 106 -22.19 -1.88 -14.79
CA GLN A 106 -21.75 -2.60 -16.00
C GLN A 106 -21.28 -4.04 -15.75
N GLN A 107 -21.31 -4.52 -14.49
CA GLN A 107 -20.96 -5.90 -14.13
C GLN A 107 -22.19 -6.77 -13.89
#